data_AF-A0A1E3W662-F1
#
_entry.id   AF-A0A1E3W662-F1
#
_cell.length_a   1.000
_cell.length_b   1.000
_cell.length_c   1.000
_cell.angle_alpha   90.00
_cell.angle_beta   90.00
_cell.angle_gamma   90.00
#
_symmetry.space_group_name_H-M   'P 1'
#
loop_
_entity.id
_entity.type
_entity.pdbx_description
1 polymer ?
#
loop_
_entity_poly.entity_id
_entity_poly.type
_entity_poly.pdbx_seq_one_letter_code
_entity_poly.pdbx_strand_id
1 'polypeptide(L)' 'MAQAGAVSKDMQNYCVNDYKKFCGQWGLDSSGLNLCMRKAGPSLSPACVQALVKAGKVSQAEVDKIKAAAGR' A
#
# COMPACT_ATOMS: atom_id res chain seq x y z
N MET A 1 -0.30 -15.67 13.57
CA MET A 1 0.00 -14.23 13.79
C MET A 1 0.19 -13.59 12.43
N ALA A 2 -0.77 -12.79 11.96
CA ALA A 2 -0.57 -12.00 10.76
C ALA A 2 0.42 -10.90 11.12
N GLN A 3 1.70 -11.13 10.83
CA GLN A 3 2.70 -10.08 10.91
C GLN A 3 2.22 -9.04 9.89
N ALA A 4 1.75 -7.89 10.36
CA ALA A 4 1.76 -6.70 9.54
C ALA A 4 3.23 -6.47 9.20
N GLY A 5 3.75 -7.14 8.16
CA GLY A 5 5.18 -7.36 7.96
C GLY A 5 5.97 -6.07 8.11
N ALA A 6 7.10 -6.05 8.79
CA ALA A 6 7.83 -4.81 9.00
C ALA A 6 7.96 -3.99 7.70
N VAL A 7 7.82 -2.68 7.79
CA VAL A 7 7.95 -1.78 6.63
C VAL A 7 9.31 -2.00 5.97
N SER A 8 9.29 -2.50 4.73
CA SER A 8 10.52 -2.77 3.98
C SER A 8 11.18 -1.48 3.50
N LYS A 9 12.48 -1.53 3.23
CA LYS A 9 13.27 -0.38 2.75
C LYS A 9 12.75 0.17 1.42
N ASP A 10 12.29 -0.72 0.53
CA ASP A 10 11.60 -0.36 -0.71
C ASP A 10 10.35 0.49 -0.43
N MET A 11 9.59 0.16 0.61
CA MET A 11 8.38 0.90 0.99
C MET A 11 8.71 2.28 1.55
N GLN A 12 9.79 2.40 2.33
CA GLN A 12 10.27 3.71 2.80
C GLN A 12 10.77 4.61 1.66
N ASN A 13 11.31 4.03 0.59
CA ASN A 13 11.79 4.81 -0.57
C ASN A 13 10.67 5.14 -1.57
N TYR A 14 9.89 4.14 -1.97
CA TYR A 14 8.91 4.28 -3.05
C TYR A 14 7.52 4.72 -2.56
N CYS A 15 7.13 4.32 -1.34
CA CYS A 15 5.81 4.67 -0.82
C CYS A 15 5.80 5.95 -0.01
N VAL A 16 6.94 6.60 0.30
CA VAL A 16 6.94 7.74 1.24
C VAL A 16 6.01 8.86 0.80
N ASN A 17 5.98 9.17 -0.50
CA ASN A 17 5.24 10.29 -1.03
C ASN A 17 3.74 9.96 -1.11
N ASP A 18 3.43 8.78 -1.63
CA ASP A 18 2.05 8.27 -1.69
C ASP A 18 1.46 8.10 -0.29
N TYR A 19 2.25 7.55 0.63
CA TYR A 19 1.90 7.42 2.04
C TYR A 19 1.59 8.78 2.63
N LYS A 20 2.49 9.77 2.53
CA LYS A 20 2.24 11.11 3.09
C LYS A 20 1.00 11.75 2.49
N LYS A 21 0.74 11.52 1.21
CA LYS A 21 -0.37 12.12 0.47
C LYS A 21 -1.74 11.50 0.80
N PHE A 22 -1.81 10.17 0.88
CA PHE A 22 -3.08 9.46 1.02
C PHE A 22 -3.29 8.86 2.41
N CYS A 23 -2.21 8.43 3.05
CA CYS A 23 -2.23 7.61 4.27
C CYS A 23 -1.44 8.22 5.43
N GLY A 24 -1.04 9.49 5.38
CA GLY A 24 -0.12 10.10 6.34
C GLY A 24 -0.63 10.10 7.79
N GLN A 25 -1.94 9.93 7.98
CA GLN A 25 -2.58 9.76 9.28
C GLN A 25 -2.32 8.39 9.92
N TRP A 26 -1.98 7.37 9.13
CA TRP A 26 -1.70 6.01 9.57
C TRP A 26 -0.20 5.83 9.63
N GLY A 27 0.39 5.33 10.71
CA GLY A 27 1.83 4.98 10.74
C GLY A 27 2.21 3.96 9.65
N LEU A 28 3.44 4.03 9.10
CA LEU A 28 3.92 3.08 8.08
C LEU A 28 3.82 1.61 8.56
N ASP A 29 3.98 1.37 9.86
CA ASP A 29 3.87 0.03 10.46
C ASP A 29 2.45 -0.31 10.96
N SER A 30 1.48 0.60 10.78
CA SER A 30 0.13 0.43 11.28
C SER A 30 -0.67 -0.59 10.48
N SER A 31 -1.51 -1.37 11.17
CA SER A 31 -2.52 -2.22 10.53
C SER A 31 -3.50 -1.41 9.66
N GLY A 32 -3.73 -0.14 10.01
CA GLY A 32 -4.57 0.78 9.24
C GLY A 32 -3.97 1.17 7.89
N LEU A 33 -2.65 1.03 7.72
CA LEU A 33 -1.99 1.34 6.46
C LEU A 33 -2.47 0.41 5.35
N ASN A 34 -2.61 -0.89 5.62
CA ASN A 34 -3.07 -1.84 4.62
C ASN A 34 -4.46 -1.45 4.11
N LEU A 35 -5.36 -1.03 5.00
CA LEU A 35 -6.69 -0.58 4.60
C LEU A 35 -6.63 0.71 3.78
N CYS A 36 -5.81 1.67 4.19
CA CYS A 36 -5.64 2.91 3.45
C CYS A 36 -5.04 2.68 2.06
N MET A 37 -3.96 1.90 1.96
CA MET A 37 -3.32 1.55 0.69
C MET A 37 -4.27 0.76 -0.23
N ARG A 38 -5.15 -0.08 0.34
CA ARG A 38 -6.22 -0.73 -0.42
C ARG A 38 -7.23 0.27 -0.98
N LYS A 39 -7.62 1.29 -0.22
CA LYS A 39 -8.52 2.35 -0.75
C LYS A 39 -7.82 3.28 -1.74
N ALA A 40 -6.57 3.63 -1.47
CA ALA A 40 -5.77 4.55 -2.27
C ALA A 40 -5.10 3.88 -3.47
N GLY A 41 -5.14 2.54 -3.58
CA GLY A 41 -4.46 1.73 -4.61
C GLY A 41 -4.50 2.23 -6.06
N PRO A 42 -5.60 2.80 -6.58
CA PRO A 42 -5.64 3.37 -7.92
C PRO A 42 -4.85 4.68 -8.04
N SER A 43 -4.72 5.40 -6.93
CA SER A 43 -4.02 6.68 -6.81
C SER A 43 -2.57 6.55 -6.33
N LEU A 44 -2.16 5.36 -5.86
CA LEU A 44 -0.77 5.07 -5.51
C LEU A 44 0.10 4.94 -6.76
N SER A 45 1.38 5.27 -6.62
CA SER A 45 2.34 5.06 -7.69
C SER A 45 2.59 3.56 -7.91
N PRO A 46 2.81 3.10 -9.16
CA PRO A 46 3.06 1.69 -9.46
C PRO A 46 4.22 1.09 -8.68
N ALA A 47 5.28 1.89 -8.45
CA ALA A 47 6.44 1.48 -7.66
C ALA A 47 6.08 1.20 -6.20
N CYS A 48 5.25 2.04 -5.58
CA CYS A 48 4.79 1.82 -4.21
C CYS A 48 3.92 0.55 -4.13
N VAL A 49 3.01 0.38 -5.08
CA VAL A 49 2.15 -0.81 -5.16
C VAL A 49 2.98 -2.09 -5.28
N GLN A 50 4.00 -2.11 -6.12
CA GLN A 50 4.90 -3.26 -6.22
C GLN A 50 5.70 -3.50 -4.95
N ALA A 51 6.18 -2.45 -4.27
CA ALA A 51 6.87 -2.57 -3.00
C ALA A 51 5.96 -3.19 -1.91
N LEU A 52 4.68 -2.81 -1.88
CA LEU A 52 3.69 -3.39 -0.97
C LEU A 52 3.43 -4.88 -1.26
N VAL A 53 3.35 -5.26 -2.54
CA VAL A 53 3.18 -6.67 -2.94
C VAL A 53 4.40 -7.49 -2.56
N LYS A 54 5.60 -6.98 -2.84
CA LYS A 54 6.87 -7.62 -2.50
C LYS A 54 7.07 -7.77 -0.98
N ALA A 55 6.60 -6.80 -0.21
CA ALA A 55 6.60 -6.85 1.26
C ALA A 55 5.50 -7.76 1.85
N GLY A 56 4.63 -8.37 1.02
CA GLY A 56 3.53 -9.22 1.46
C GLY A 56 2.41 -8.47 2.18
N LYS A 57 2.37 -7.13 2.08
CA LYS A 57 1.35 -6.28 2.72
C LYS A 57 0.01 -6.32 2.00
N VAL A 58 0.07 -6.45 0.67
CA VAL A 58 -1.08 -6.59 -0.23
C VAL A 58 -0.76 -7.65 -1.28
N SER A 59 -1.78 -8.27 -1.86
CA SER A 59 -1.59 -9.19 -2.98
C SER A 59 -1.79 -8.49 -4.31
N GLN A 60 -1.13 -8.96 -5.38
CA GLN A 60 -1.34 -8.42 -6.73
C GLN A 60 -2.82 -8.49 -7.15
N ALA A 61 -3.51 -9.58 -6.79
CA ALA A 61 -4.94 -9.73 -7.04
C ALA A 61 -5.80 -8.67 -6.31
N GLU A 62 -5.36 -8.21 -5.15
CA GLU A 62 -6.06 -7.17 -4.38
C GLU A 62 -5.93 -5.82 -5.07
N VAL A 63 -4.70 -5.48 -5.48
CA VAL A 63 -4.39 -4.27 -6.25
C VAL A 63 -5.22 -4.24 -7.54
N ASP A 64 -5.30 -5.35 -8.25
CA ASP A 64 -6.04 -5.46 -9.50
C ASP A 64 -7.54 -5.25 -9.28
N LYS A 65 -8.12 -5.87 -8.24
CA LYS A 65 -9.51 -5.65 -7.84
C LYS A 65 -9.80 -4.19 -7.53
N ILE A 66 -8.89 -3.52 -6.82
CA ILE A 66 -9.03 -2.10 -6.46
C ILE A 66 -8.96 -1.21 -7.70
N LYS A 67 -8.00 -1.46 -8.61
CA LYS A 67 -7.91 -0.76 -9.89
C LYS A 67 -9.18 -0.93 -10.72
N ALA A 68 -9.70 -2.15 -10.81
CA ALA A 68 -10.95 -2.43 -11.51
C ALA A 68 -12.16 -1.75 -10.87
N ALA A 69 -12.20 -1.63 -9.54
CA ALA A 69 -13.28 -0.99 -8.81
C ALA A 69 -13.25 0.55 -8.87
N ALA A 70 -12.08 1.16 -8.98
CA ALA A 70 -11.92 2.62 -9.03
C ALA A 70 -11.91 3.22 -10.45
N GLY A 71 -11.83 2.36 -11.48
CA GLY A 71 -12.05 2.74 -12.87
C GLY A 71 -13.52 2.74 -13.30
N ARG A 72 -14.46 2.59 -12.35
CA ARG A 72 -15.91 2.74 -12.52
C ARG A 72 -16.39 3.96 -11.76
#